data_AF-A0A6B3GHV4-F1
#
_entry.id   AF-A0A6B3GHV4-F1
#
_cell.length_a   1.000
_cell.length_b   1.000
_cell.length_c   1.000
_cell.angle_alpha   90.00
_cell.angle_beta   90.00
_cell.angle_gamma   90.00
#
_symmetry.space_group_name_H-M   'P 1'
#
loop_
_entity.id
_entity.type
_entity.pdbx_description
1 polymer ?
#
loop_
_entity_poly.entity_id
_entity_poly.type
_entity_poly.pdbx_seq_one_letter_code
_entity_poly.pdbx_strand_id
1 'polypeptide(L)'
;VPAPGSRRDHYRFRKHAWSTLMGNQNTLLAGMWDAAAGGIKIAGRESVVGLRLDEMQDFYGFMQREMAALIDRWREQYDAGQA
;
A
#
# COMPACT_ATOMS: atom_id res chain seq x y z
N VAL A 1 -14.75 1.66 25.54
CA VAL A 1 -16.09 1.69 24.91
C VAL A 1 -16.66 3.07 25.19
N PRO A 2 -17.24 3.78 24.21
CA PRO A 2 -17.85 5.08 24.47
C PRO A 2 -18.94 4.92 25.54
N ALA A 3 -18.83 5.70 26.62
CA ALA A 3 -19.79 5.70 27.71
C ALA A 3 -20.89 6.74 27.41
N PRO A 4 -22.18 6.42 27.59
CA PRO A 4 -23.26 7.39 27.44
C PRO A 4 -23.00 8.63 28.30
N GLY A 5 -23.03 9.82 27.69
CA GLY A 5 -22.75 11.11 28.36
C GLY A 5 -21.29 11.60 28.29
N SER A 6 -20.36 10.80 27.78
CA SER A 6 -18.98 11.23 27.55
C SER A 6 -18.88 12.04 26.24
N ARG A 7 -18.31 13.24 26.30
CA ARG A 7 -17.89 14.02 25.12
C ARG A 7 -16.47 13.67 24.63
N ARG A 8 -15.82 12.67 25.23
CA ARG A 8 -14.45 12.29 24.85
C ARG A 8 -14.47 11.38 23.62
N ASP A 9 -13.61 11.71 22.66
CA ASP A 9 -13.32 10.83 21.55
C ASP A 9 -12.49 9.63 22.02
N HIS A 10 -12.92 8.43 21.61
CA HIS A 10 -12.24 7.18 21.93
C HIS A 10 -11.66 6.58 20.66
N TYR A 11 -10.33 6.50 20.59
CA TYR A 11 -9.63 5.82 19.52
C TYR A 11 -9.14 4.45 19.98
N ARG A 12 -9.26 3.45 19.12
CA ARG A 12 -8.71 2.12 19.36
C ARG A 12 -7.97 1.67 18.12
N PHE A 13 -6.75 1.18 18.33
CA PHE A 13 -6.03 0.47 17.28
C PHE A 13 -6.73 -0.85 16.99
N ARG A 14 -7.23 -1.03 15.77
CA ARG A 14 -7.89 -2.28 15.38
C ARG A 14 -6.88 -3.43 15.33
N LYS A 15 -7.34 -4.65 15.56
CA LYS A 15 -6.55 -5.84 15.22
C LYS A 15 -6.19 -5.76 13.74
N HIS A 16 -4.97 -6.18 13.39
CA HIS A 16 -4.45 -6.13 12.01
C HIS A 16 -4.38 -4.73 11.40
N ALA A 17 -4.35 -3.64 12.19
CA ALA A 17 -4.29 -2.29 11.61
C ALA A 17 -3.06 -2.09 10.71
N TRP A 18 -1.90 -2.59 11.12
CA TRP A 18 -0.66 -2.52 10.33
C TRP A 18 -0.76 -3.29 9.02
N SER A 19 -1.16 -4.56 9.06
CA SER A 19 -1.30 -5.37 7.85
C SER A 19 -2.46 -4.91 6.96
N THR A 20 -3.43 -4.19 7.48
CA THR A 20 -4.45 -3.56 6.63
C THR A 20 -3.96 -2.26 5.99
N LEU A 21 -3.22 -1.44 6.74
CA LEU A 21 -2.64 -0.20 6.24
C LEU A 21 -1.60 -0.46 5.14
N MET A 22 -0.79 -1.51 5.31
CA MET A 22 0.21 -1.92 4.31
C MET A 22 -0.36 -2.80 3.19
N GLY A 23 -1.61 -3.25 3.32
CA GLY A 23 -2.28 -4.20 2.41
C GLY A 23 -2.73 -3.58 1.09
N ASN A 24 -3.72 -4.20 0.44
CA ASN A 24 -4.28 -3.71 -0.84
C ASN A 24 -4.80 -2.25 -0.81
N GLN A 25 -4.92 -1.64 0.37
CA GLN A 25 -5.24 -0.22 0.54
C GLN A 25 -4.00 0.69 0.52
N ASN A 26 -2.80 0.18 0.23
CA ASN A 26 -1.59 0.98 0.16
C ASN A 26 -1.62 1.88 -1.09
N THR A 27 -2.24 3.04 -0.94
CA THR A 27 -2.42 4.04 -2.00
C THR A 27 -1.10 4.63 -2.47
N LEU A 28 -0.01 4.48 -1.71
CA LEU A 28 1.29 5.01 -2.08
C LEU A 28 1.87 4.26 -3.29
N LEU A 29 1.78 2.93 -3.33
CA LEU A 29 2.30 2.14 -4.46
C LEU A 29 1.51 2.43 -5.74
N ALA A 30 0.18 2.42 -5.64
CA ALA A 30 -0.70 2.75 -6.75
C ALA A 30 -0.49 4.20 -7.24
N GLY A 31 -0.38 5.15 -6.31
CA GLY A 31 -0.15 6.57 -6.65
C GLY A 31 1.18 6.82 -7.35
N MET A 32 2.25 6.13 -6.94
CA MET A 32 3.56 6.24 -7.62
C MET A 32 3.55 5.57 -9.00
N TRP A 33 2.85 4.44 -9.14
CA TRP A 33 2.64 3.76 -10.42
C TRP A 33 1.88 4.66 -11.41
N ASP A 34 0.77 5.27 -10.97
CA ASP A 34 -0.04 6.19 -11.78
C ASP A 34 0.74 7.46 -12.14
N ALA A 35 1.53 8.01 -11.20
CA ALA A 35 2.37 9.17 -11.45
C ALA A 35 3.45 8.89 -12.49
N ALA A 36 4.10 7.72 -12.44
CA ALA A 36 5.06 7.29 -13.44
C ALA A 36 4.40 7.16 -14.82
N ALA A 37 3.22 6.52 -14.90
CA ALA A 37 2.45 6.41 -16.14
C ALA A 37 2.07 7.77 -16.74
N GLY A 38 1.70 8.75 -15.90
CA GLY A 38 1.45 10.13 -16.31
C GLY A 38 2.71 10.83 -16.83
N GLY A 39 3.83 10.64 -16.14
CA GLY A 39 5.12 11.19 -16.54
C GLY A 39 5.62 10.65 -17.88
N ILE A 40 5.46 9.35 -18.15
CA ILE A 40 5.81 8.72 -19.44
C ILE A 40 5.03 9.34 -20.59
N LYS A 41 3.72 9.60 -20.40
CA LYS A 41 2.88 10.25 -21.42
C LYS A 41 3.36 11.67 -21.76
N ILE A 42 3.93 12.38 -20.79
CA ILE A 42 4.44 13.75 -20.98
C ILE A 42 5.85 13.74 -21.60
N ALA A 43 6.76 12.91 -21.06
CA ALA A 43 8.16 12.88 -21.47
C ALA A 43 8.39 12.15 -22.81
N GLY A 44 7.45 11.28 -23.22
CA GLY A 44 7.62 10.36 -24.34
C GLY A 44 8.44 9.13 -23.92
N ARG A 45 7.91 7.94 -24.25
CA ARG A 45 8.45 6.64 -23.82
C ARG A 45 9.90 6.39 -24.26
N GLU A 46 10.26 6.86 -25.45
CA GLU A 46 11.61 6.68 -26.02
C GLU A 46 12.66 7.66 -25.48
N SER A 47 12.26 8.62 -24.64
CA SER A 47 13.21 9.56 -24.03
C SER A 47 13.97 8.91 -22.86
N VAL A 48 15.15 9.42 -22.54
CA VAL A 48 15.93 8.97 -21.36
C VAL A 48 15.12 9.09 -20.07
N VAL A 49 14.27 10.14 -19.96
CA VAL A 49 13.38 10.33 -18.82
C VAL A 49 12.25 9.31 -18.85
N GLY A 50 11.67 9.04 -20.02
CA GLY A 50 10.63 8.04 -20.22
C GLY A 50 11.08 6.64 -19.79
N LEU A 51 12.28 6.22 -20.17
CA LEU A 51 12.84 4.93 -19.78
C LEU A 51 13.00 4.77 -18.26
N ARG A 52 13.43 5.83 -17.56
CA ARG A 52 13.54 5.81 -16.08
C ARG A 52 12.18 5.73 -15.40
N LEU A 53 11.18 6.39 -15.97
CA LEU A 53 9.81 6.34 -15.47
C LEU A 53 9.16 4.98 -15.76
N ASP A 54 9.52 4.33 -16.86
CA ASP A 54 9.07 2.97 -17.20
C ASP A 54 9.59 1.96 -16.16
N GLU A 55 10.89 2.01 -15.82
CA GLU A 55 11.47 1.19 -14.75
C GLU A 55 10.79 1.44 -13.39
N MET A 56 10.52 2.72 -13.06
CA MET A 56 9.78 3.09 -11.86
C MET A 56 8.37 2.47 -11.86
N GLN A 57 7.65 2.56 -12.99
CA GLN A 57 6.31 2.00 -13.13
C GLN A 57 6.33 0.48 -12.95
N ASP A 58 7.26 -0.22 -13.60
CA ASP A 58 7.41 -1.67 -13.47
C ASP A 58 7.70 -2.09 -12.02
N PHE A 59 8.60 -1.37 -11.34
CA PHE A 59 8.96 -1.65 -9.96
C PHE A 59 7.78 -1.49 -9.00
N TYR A 60 7.03 -0.38 -9.09
CA TYR A 60 5.88 -0.17 -8.20
C TYR A 60 4.74 -1.17 -8.49
N GLY A 61 4.56 -1.58 -9.74
CA GLY A 61 3.60 -2.63 -10.11
C GLY A 61 3.98 -3.99 -9.54
N PHE A 62 5.28 -4.34 -9.59
CA PHE A 62 5.79 -5.54 -8.94
C PHE A 62 5.56 -5.51 -7.43
N MET A 63 5.96 -4.44 -6.75
CA MET A 63 5.80 -4.28 -5.31
C MET A 63 4.33 -4.39 -4.89
N GLN A 64 3.40 -3.80 -5.63
CA GLN A 64 1.98 -3.88 -5.34
C GLN A 64 1.45 -5.34 -5.34
N ARG A 65 1.85 -6.13 -6.35
CA ARG A 65 1.48 -7.55 -6.43
C ARG A 65 2.07 -8.37 -5.28
N GLU A 66 3.36 -8.20 -4.99
CA GLU A 66 4.05 -9.02 -3.98
C GLU A 66 3.66 -8.65 -2.54
N MET A 67 3.38 -7.37 -2.29
CA MET A 67 2.97 -6.90 -0.96
C MET A 67 1.68 -7.56 -0.46
N ALA A 68 0.72 -7.84 -1.35
CA ALA A 68 -0.50 -8.55 -1.00
C ALA A 68 -0.19 -9.94 -0.43
N ALA A 69 0.59 -10.74 -1.16
CA ALA A 69 0.98 -12.09 -0.74
C ALA A 69 1.88 -12.10 0.50
N LEU A 70 2.76 -11.10 0.67
CA LEU A 70 3.57 -10.94 1.88
C LEU A 70 2.70 -10.69 3.11
N ILE A 71 1.66 -9.87 2.97
CA ILE A 71 0.76 -9.52 4.07
C ILE A 71 -0.12 -10.67 4.49
N ASP A 72 -0.64 -11.43 3.54
CA ASP A 72 -1.45 -12.61 3.83
C ASP A 72 -0.62 -13.65 4.60
N ARG A 73 0.60 -13.96 4.13
CA ARG A 73 1.53 -14.83 4.86
C ARG A 73 1.88 -14.33 6.26
N TRP A 74 2.08 -13.02 6.42
CA TRP A 74 2.34 -12.44 7.74
C TRP A 74 1.14 -12.61 8.68
N ARG A 75 -0.09 -12.40 8.19
CA ARG A 75 -1.31 -12.59 8.99
C ARG A 75 -1.44 -14.04 9.47
N GLU A 76 -1.23 -14.99 8.57
CA GLU A 76 -1.26 -16.42 8.89
C GLU A 76 -0.26 -16.78 10.01
N GLN A 77 0.99 -16.31 9.91
CA GLN A 77 2.01 -16.55 10.93
C GLN A 77 1.68 -15.87 12.26
N TYR A 78 1.19 -14.63 12.20
CA TYR A 78 0.85 -13.88 13.41
C TYR A 78 -0.32 -14.54 14.16
N ASP A 79 -1.38 -14.91 13.44
CA ASP A 79 -2.56 -15.54 14.06
C ASP A 79 -2.25 -16.94 14.61
N ALA A 80 -1.41 -17.71 13.91
CA ALA A 80 -0.93 -19.00 14.42
C ALA A 80 -0.09 -18.87 15.70
N GLY A 81 0.67 -17.79 15.85
CA GLY A 81 1.46 -17.52 17.05
C GLY A 81 0.67 -16.86 18.20
N GLN A 82 -0.60 -16.49 17.97
CA GLN A 82 -1.50 -15.95 18.99
C GLN A 82 -2.53 -17.00 19.49
N ALA A 83 -2.59 -18.17 18.86
CA ALA A 83 -3.39 -19.33 19.24
C ALA A 83 -2.66 -20.19 20.29
#